data_AF-A0AAW1TZ86-F1
#
_entry.id   AF-A0AAW1TZ86-F1
#
_cell.length_a   1.000
_cell.length_b   1.000
_cell.length_c   1.000
_cell.angle_alpha   90.00
_cell.angle_beta   90.00
_cell.angle_gamma   90.00
#
_symmetry.space_group_name_H-M   'P 1'
#
loop_
_entity.id
_entity.type
_entity.pdbx_description
1 polymer ?
#
loop_
_entity_poly.entity_id
_entity_poly.type
_entity_poly.pdbx_seq_one_letter_code
_entity_poly.pdbx_strand_id
1 'polypeptide(L)'
;MLHLNVLRQVKFSVKSAVHSRSIGILAPCLQKASDPIQQLFIDKIREYKQKSSNETKLVDPTPELQKELKTELEKVAKQYGGAEGEDMTKFPSFKFVDPKIDPINMEQ
;
A
#
# COMPACT_ATOMS: atom_id res chain seq x y z
N MET A 1 50.14 9.15 17.27
CA MET A 1 49.15 8.68 16.27
C MET A 1 49.11 7.15 16.09
N LEU A 2 50.25 6.42 16.18
CA LEU A 2 50.25 4.95 16.05
C LEU A 2 49.38 4.23 17.10
N HIS A 3 49.43 4.64 18.36
CA HIS A 3 48.68 3.99 19.46
C HIS A 3 47.16 3.97 19.26
N LEU A 4 46.57 5.04 18.69
CA LEU A 4 45.13 5.09 18.43
C LEU A 4 44.72 4.12 17.32
N ASN A 5 45.55 3.96 16.29
CA ASN A 5 45.27 3.05 15.19
C ASN A 5 45.41 1.58 15.62
N VAL A 6 46.40 1.26 16.45
CA VAL A 6 46.56 -0.06 17.06
C VAL A 6 45.37 -0.39 17.95
N LEU A 7 44.95 0.53 18.83
CA LEU A 7 43.77 0.36 19.67
C LEU A 7 42.48 0.20 18.85
N ARG A 8 42.35 0.91 17.72
CA ARG A 8 41.19 0.80 16.82
C ARG A 8 41.17 -0.55 16.09
N GLN A 9 42.31 -1.03 15.61
CA GLN A 9 42.48 -2.36 15.00
C GLN A 9 42.14 -3.49 15.99
N VAL A 10 42.66 -3.42 17.22
CA VAL A 10 42.38 -4.41 18.27
C VAL A 10 40.89 -4.40 18.63
N LYS A 11 40.27 -3.22 18.81
CA LYS A 11 38.83 -3.11 19.07
C LYS A 11 37.98 -3.70 17.95
N PHE A 12 38.37 -3.51 16.68
CA PHE A 12 37.66 -4.07 15.54
C PHE A 12 37.77 -5.60 15.46
N SER A 13 38.97 -6.14 15.67
CA SER A 13 39.24 -7.58 15.66
C SER A 13 38.52 -8.31 16.81
N VAL A 14 38.55 -7.74 18.03
CA VAL A 14 37.83 -8.28 19.19
C VAL A 14 36.31 -8.25 18.97
N LYS A 15 35.77 -7.17 18.38
CA LYS A 15 34.36 -7.14 17.99
C LYS A 15 34.07 -8.28 17.00
N SER A 16 34.77 -8.38 15.88
CA SER A 16 34.53 -9.44 14.88
C SER A 16 34.57 -10.87 15.47
N ALA A 17 35.53 -11.16 16.36
CA ALA A 17 35.65 -12.46 17.01
C ALA A 17 34.54 -12.76 18.03
N VAL A 18 34.08 -11.75 18.79
CA VAL A 18 32.98 -11.91 19.75
C VAL A 18 31.64 -12.07 19.01
N HIS A 19 31.41 -11.31 17.93
CA HIS A 19 30.13 -11.31 17.21
C HIS A 19 29.90 -12.59 16.38
N SER A 20 30.95 -13.33 16.02
CA SER A 20 30.87 -14.50 15.13
C SER A 20 30.62 -15.84 15.84
N ARG A 21 30.73 -15.94 17.17
CA ARG A 21 30.75 -17.25 17.87
C ARG A 21 29.60 -17.51 18.85
N SER A 22 28.70 -16.56 19.09
CA SER A 22 27.61 -16.75 20.07
C SER A 22 26.28 -16.14 19.60
N ILE A 23 25.76 -16.61 18.48
CA ILE A 23 24.50 -16.12 17.88
C ILE A 23 23.33 -16.23 18.87
N GLY A 24 23.27 -17.29 19.70
CA GLY A 24 22.18 -17.49 20.68
C GLY A 24 22.14 -16.46 21.82
N ILE A 25 23.28 -15.90 22.24
CA ILE A 25 23.35 -14.87 23.30
C ILE A 25 23.38 -13.46 22.68
N LEU A 26 24.03 -13.30 21.53
CA LEU A 26 24.16 -11.99 20.88
C LEU A 26 22.92 -11.58 20.09
N ALA A 27 22.13 -12.52 19.54
CA ALA A 27 20.92 -12.17 18.79
C ALA A 27 19.86 -11.45 19.65
N PRO A 28 19.58 -11.86 20.90
CA PRO A 28 18.73 -11.09 21.81
C PRO A 28 19.37 -9.76 22.24
N CYS A 29 20.69 -9.72 22.47
CA CYS A 29 21.38 -8.50 22.90
C CYS A 29 21.51 -7.43 21.80
N LEU A 30 21.57 -7.83 20.52
CA LEU A 30 21.66 -6.95 19.36
C LEU A 30 20.32 -6.78 18.64
N GLN A 31 19.21 -7.13 19.30
CA GLN A 31 17.87 -7.05 18.72
C GLN A 31 17.42 -5.61 18.44
N LYS A 32 18.09 -4.64 19.06
CA LYS A 32 17.92 -3.20 18.81
C LYS A 32 19.05 -2.70 17.93
N ALA A 33 18.71 -1.87 16.94
CA ALA A 33 19.71 -1.20 16.14
C ALA A 33 20.51 -0.22 17.01
N SER A 34 21.82 -0.13 16.76
CA SER A 34 22.70 0.79 17.50
C SER A 34 22.44 2.25 17.17
N ASP A 35 21.87 2.52 15.98
CA ASP A 35 21.51 3.86 15.52
C ASP A 35 19.98 4.07 15.71
N PRO A 36 19.56 5.13 16.42
CA PRO A 36 18.15 5.50 16.54
C PRO A 36 17.39 5.57 15.20
N ILE A 37 18.03 5.98 14.09
CA ILE A 37 17.38 6.08 12.78
C ILE A 37 17.07 4.69 12.22
N GLN A 38 18.02 3.75 12.34
CA GLN A 38 17.82 2.37 11.89
C GLN A 38 16.74 1.67 12.72
N GLN A 39 16.67 1.99 14.02
CA GLN A 39 15.60 1.48 14.89
C GLN A 39 14.22 1.97 14.42
N LEU A 40 14.08 3.27 14.11
CA LEU A 40 12.84 3.83 13.57
C LEU A 40 12.43 3.17 12.24
N PHE A 41 13.38 2.89 11.35
CA PHE A 41 13.10 2.22 10.09
C PHE A 41 12.52 0.81 10.32
N ILE A 42 13.15 0.02 11.19
CA ILE A 42 12.67 -1.32 11.55
C ILE A 42 11.29 -1.25 12.19
N ASP A 43 11.07 -0.28 13.09
CA ASP A 43 9.79 -0.11 13.77
C ASP A 43 8.68 0.25 12.77
N LYS A 44 8.98 1.08 11.76
CA LYS A 44 8.03 1.39 10.68
C LYS A 44 7.73 0.21 9.76
N ILE A 45 8.72 -0.64 9.46
CA ILE A 45 8.48 -1.89 8.73
C ILE A 45 7.55 -2.81 9.51
N ARG A 46 7.77 -2.95 10.82
CA ARG A 46 6.94 -3.80 11.69
C ARG A 46 5.51 -3.26 11.80
N GLU A 47 5.36 -1.95 11.98
CA GLU A 47 4.07 -1.27 12.01
C GLU A 47 3.29 -1.49 10.70
N TYR A 48 3.96 -1.30 9.55
CA TYR A 48 3.36 -1.57 8.25
C TYR A 48 2.94 -3.03 8.10
N LYS A 49 3.82 -3.98 8.46
CA LYS A 49 3.51 -5.42 8.36
C LYS A 49 2.24 -5.76 9.15
N GLN A 50 2.08 -5.22 10.37
CA GLN A 50 0.88 -5.43 11.18
C GLN A 50 -0.37 -4.85 10.51
N LYS A 51 -0.29 -3.63 9.98
CA LYS A 51 -1.41 -2.96 9.28
C LYS A 51 -1.78 -3.63 7.96
N SER A 52 -0.79 -4.13 7.22
CA SER A 52 -0.96 -4.76 5.90
C SER A 52 -1.62 -6.15 5.94
N SER A 53 -1.56 -6.84 7.08
CA SER A 53 -2.14 -8.19 7.20
C SER A 53 -3.68 -8.20 7.15
N ASN A 54 -4.32 -7.03 7.20
CA ASN A 54 -5.76 -6.87 7.04
C ASN A 54 -6.10 -6.71 5.54
N GLU A 55 -5.87 -7.76 4.76
CA GLU A 55 -5.88 -7.72 3.27
C GLU A 55 -7.27 -7.40 2.67
N THR A 56 -8.36 -7.59 3.41
CA THR A 56 -9.73 -7.49 2.88
C THR A 56 -10.45 -6.18 3.22
N LYS A 57 -9.91 -5.35 4.11
CA LYS A 57 -10.59 -4.14 4.60
C LYS A 57 -9.67 -2.94 4.56
N LEU A 58 -10.27 -1.75 4.44
CA LEU A 58 -9.58 -0.48 4.65
C LEU A 58 -8.75 -0.55 5.95
N VAL A 59 -7.49 -0.14 5.87
CA VAL A 59 -6.62 0.00 7.05
C VAL A 59 -7.25 1.06 7.96
N ASP A 60 -7.46 0.72 9.23
CA ASP A 60 -8.04 1.59 10.25
C ASP A 60 -9.37 2.26 9.81
N PRO A 61 -10.45 1.48 9.57
CA PRO A 61 -11.67 2.02 9.00
C PRO A 61 -12.46 2.84 10.05
N THR A 62 -12.51 4.15 9.87
CA THR A 62 -13.47 5.02 10.56
C THR A 62 -14.83 5.04 9.85
N PRO A 63 -15.94 5.23 10.59
CA PRO A 63 -17.28 5.30 9.99
C PRO A 63 -17.43 6.47 9.01
N GLU A 64 -16.69 7.55 9.21
CA GLU A 64 -16.61 8.69 8.30
C GLU A 64 -16.00 8.30 6.95
N LEU A 65 -14.83 7.64 6.95
CA LEU A 65 -14.17 7.17 5.73
C LEU A 65 -15.02 6.18 4.93
N GLN A 66 -15.75 5.30 5.61
CA GLN A 66 -16.67 4.37 4.94
C GLN A 66 -17.85 5.11 4.28
N LYS A 67 -18.35 6.18 4.91
CA LYS A 67 -19.41 7.01 4.36
C LYS A 67 -18.92 7.80 3.15
N GLU A 68 -17.71 8.37 3.23
CA GLU A 68 -17.05 9.05 2.11
C GLU A 68 -16.86 8.09 0.93
N LEU A 69 -16.31 6.89 1.17
CA LEU A 69 -16.13 5.88 0.14
C LEU A 69 -17.45 5.53 -0.56
N LYS A 70 -18.54 5.32 0.19
CA LYS A 70 -19.86 5.06 -0.39
C LYS A 70 -20.35 6.23 -1.23
N THR A 71 -20.19 7.46 -0.73
CA THR A 71 -20.62 8.67 -1.42
C THR A 71 -19.86 8.87 -2.73
N GLU A 72 -18.55 8.61 -2.75
CA GLU A 72 -17.74 8.71 -3.97
C GLU A 72 -18.08 7.60 -4.96
N LEU A 73 -18.31 6.36 -4.50
CA LEU A 73 -18.78 5.28 -5.37
C LEU A 73 -20.15 5.59 -6.01
N GLU A 74 -21.09 6.17 -5.27
CA GLU A 74 -22.39 6.60 -5.80
C GLU A 74 -22.26 7.71 -6.85
N LYS A 75 -21.35 8.68 -6.64
CA LYS A 75 -21.07 9.72 -7.64
C LYS A 75 -20.52 9.13 -8.94
N VAL A 76 -19.55 8.22 -8.83
CA VAL A 76 -18.97 7.51 -9.98
C VAL A 76 -20.04 6.70 -10.70
N ALA A 77 -20.86 5.94 -9.98
CA ALA A 77 -21.95 5.15 -10.56
C ALA A 77 -22.91 6.03 -11.37
N LYS A 78 -23.35 7.17 -10.81
CA LYS A 78 -24.20 8.15 -11.50
C LYS A 78 -23.56 8.75 -12.75
N GLN A 79 -22.25 9.04 -12.72
CA GLN A 79 -21.55 9.64 -13.85
C GLN A 79 -21.38 8.68 -15.04
N TYR A 80 -21.14 7.40 -14.76
CA TYR A 80 -20.84 6.40 -15.79
C TYR A 80 -22.03 5.48 -16.13
N GLY A 81 -23.24 5.89 -15.77
CA GLY A 81 -24.46 5.16 -16.13
C GLY A 81 -24.68 3.86 -15.36
N GLY A 82 -23.96 3.64 -14.25
CA GLY A 82 -24.27 2.58 -13.31
C GLY A 82 -25.44 3.00 -12.42
N ALA A 83 -26.67 2.83 -12.90
CA ALA A 83 -27.84 3.05 -12.06
C ALA A 83 -27.96 1.96 -10.97
N GLU A 84 -28.75 2.24 -9.92
CA GLU A 84 -29.03 1.27 -8.86
C GLU A 84 -29.61 -0.02 -9.45
N GLY A 85 -28.83 -1.11 -9.42
CA GLY A 85 -29.23 -2.42 -9.92
C GLY A 85 -28.65 -2.81 -11.28
N GLU A 86 -27.91 -1.93 -11.96
CA GLU A 86 -27.23 -2.27 -13.21
C GLU A 86 -25.84 -2.87 -12.91
N ASP A 87 -25.61 -4.07 -13.43
CA ASP A 87 -24.39 -4.82 -13.15
C ASP A 87 -23.26 -4.30 -14.05
N MET A 88 -22.41 -3.44 -13.47
CA MET A 88 -21.26 -2.83 -14.17
C MET A 88 -20.22 -3.84 -14.65
N THR A 89 -20.31 -5.11 -14.24
CA THR A 89 -19.45 -6.19 -14.77
C THR A 89 -19.94 -6.74 -16.11
N LYS A 90 -21.19 -6.45 -16.49
CA LYS A 90 -21.79 -6.90 -17.74
C LYS A 90 -21.73 -5.81 -18.79
N PHE A 91 -21.38 -6.21 -20.01
CA PHE A 91 -21.37 -5.32 -21.15
C PHE A 91 -22.80 -4.94 -21.57
N PRO A 92 -23.07 -3.68 -21.98
CA PRO A 92 -24.40 -3.24 -22.37
C PRO A 92 -24.92 -3.93 -23.63
N SER A 93 -26.21 -4.21 -23.67
CA SER A 93 -26.89 -4.69 -24.88
C SER A 93 -27.32 -3.52 -25.75
N PHE A 94 -26.72 -3.36 -26.92
CA PHE A 94 -27.12 -2.34 -27.87
C PHE A 94 -28.37 -2.78 -28.65
N LYS A 95 -29.37 -1.91 -28.71
CA LYS A 95 -30.50 -2.02 -29.63
C LYS A 95 -30.43 -0.85 -30.59
N PHE A 96 -30.18 -1.13 -31.86
CA PHE A 96 -30.17 -0.13 -32.91
C PHE A 96 -31.59 0.00 -33.47
N VAL A 97 -32.14 1.20 -33.45
CA VAL A 97 -33.43 1.51 -34.08
C VAL A 97 -33.13 2.16 -35.42
N ASP A 98 -33.81 1.72 -36.48
CA ASP A 98 -33.62 2.27 -37.81
C ASP A 98 -33.99 3.76 -37.85
N PRO A 99 -33.17 4.60 -38.51
CA PRO A 99 -33.44 6.02 -38.61
C PRO A 99 -34.73 6.25 -39.41
N LYS A 100 -35.67 7.01 -38.84
CA LYS A 100 -36.84 7.49 -39.58
C LYS A 100 -36.38 8.58 -40.54
N ILE A 101 -36.48 8.29 -41.84
CA ILE A 101 -36.17 9.26 -42.89
C ILE A 101 -37.43 10.09 -43.14
N ASP A 102 -37.36 11.38 -42.85
CA ASP A 102 -38.44 12.30 -43.20
C ASP A 102 -38.46 12.50 -44.73
N PRO A 103 -39.64 12.49 -45.37
CA PRO A 103 -39.74 12.63 -46.82
C PRO A 103 -39.24 14.00 -47.28
N ILE A 104 -38.39 14.00 -48.30
CA ILE A 104 -37.88 15.23 -48.94
C ILE A 104 -39.06 15.86 -49.68
N ASN A 105 -39.49 17.06 -49.26
CA ASN A 105 -40.46 17.87 -49.99
C ASN A 105 -39.84 18.33 -51.31
N MET A 106 -40.06 17.56 -52.38
CA MET A 106 -39.79 17.98 -53.75
C MET A 106 -41.04 18.73 -54.25
N GLU A 107 -41.15 20.01 -53.92
CA GLU A 107 -42.09 20.91 -54.61
C GLU A 107 -41.52 21.17 -56.02
N GLN A 108 -42.14 20.56 -57.03
CA GLN A 108 -41.99 20.88 -58.45
C GLN A 108 -43.11 21.82 -58.89
#